data_AF-A0A3N5N9P8-F1
#
_entry.id   AF-A0A3N5N9P8-F1
#
_cell.length_a   1.000
_cell.length_b   1.000
_cell.length_c   1.000
_cell.angle_alpha   90.00
_cell.angle_beta   90.00
_cell.angle_gamma   90.00
#
_symmetry.space_group_name_H-M   'P 1'
#
loop_
_entity.id
_entity.type
_entity.pdbx_description
1 polymer ?
#
loop_
_entity_poly.entity_id
_entity_poly.type
_entity_poly.pdbx_seq_one_letter_code
_entity_poly.pdbx_strand_id
1 'polypeptide(L)'
;TVENGLLANLVNQLSCDRFNNIYIGTNKGLNKYLRSGGNIYAYTPRSGFVGIETKPNASLVDREGNLWFGTVEGVTKYFPSAEARRLTEPLTHITGFLVNYEPFPLVGNTTLSSKQNSVIFDYRCITLNPDAVRYQIMLEGVDQEWRPPDTQTRVNYPALRPGRYIFRVKARNSDGIWNQEPASFQFEIRPPFYLTWYFILAVIFAGGISIFAYIKIRERALRHENALLEEKVRERTATVVAQKEELAQKNKDITDSIRYAKRIQFAILPEKPPYQDTFIMFKPKDIVSGDFYWFTEVDGRQYLSAVDCTGHGVPGAFMSIIGHNSLTKIVREYGILEPGRILEKLNTEVIETLHQRSGTGDVYDGMDLALVCYRPGDNVLEFAGAFNPLYLVRDGELHEFVADKVSIGRSSYNTGIRFKNHTFPVRKGDAIYIFSDGYADQFGGELMKKFKYRNLKDLILKFREEPMDRQRDILDQTMEQWRGNVEQLDDILVIGRRF
;
A
#
# COMPACT_ATOMS: atom_id res chain seq x y z
N THR A 1 -36.64 -77.67 -38.52
CA THR A 1 -36.30 -77.82 -37.08
C THR A 1 -36.90 -76.66 -36.31
N VAL A 2 -36.87 -76.71 -34.98
CA VAL A 2 -37.36 -75.62 -34.11
C VAL A 2 -36.68 -74.28 -34.43
N GLU A 3 -35.37 -74.30 -34.68
CA GLU A 3 -34.61 -73.11 -35.10
C GLU A 3 -35.12 -72.49 -36.40
N ASN A 4 -35.73 -73.29 -37.27
CA ASN A 4 -36.26 -72.87 -38.57
C ASN A 4 -37.79 -72.65 -38.55
N GLY A 5 -38.41 -72.53 -37.36
CA GLY A 5 -39.82 -72.14 -37.22
C GLY A 5 -40.82 -73.27 -36.94
N LEU A 6 -40.37 -74.53 -36.77
CA LEU A 6 -41.26 -75.61 -36.30
C LEU A 6 -41.52 -75.49 -34.79
N LEU A 7 -42.70 -75.91 -34.34
CA LEU A 7 -43.07 -75.91 -32.92
C LEU A 7 -42.30 -76.96 -32.11
N ALA A 8 -41.98 -78.11 -32.72
CA ALA A 8 -41.11 -79.13 -32.15
C ALA A 8 -40.35 -79.86 -33.26
N ASN A 9 -39.23 -80.49 -32.90
CA ASN A 9 -38.48 -81.34 -33.83
C ASN A 9 -39.13 -82.72 -34.03
N LEU A 10 -40.00 -83.15 -33.09
CA LEU A 10 -40.74 -84.41 -33.20
C LEU A 10 -42.02 -84.20 -34.02
N VAL A 11 -42.08 -84.84 -35.19
CA VAL A 11 -43.22 -84.80 -36.11
C VAL A 11 -44.04 -86.08 -35.93
N ASN A 12 -45.30 -85.92 -35.55
CA ASN A 12 -46.22 -87.03 -35.32
C ASN A 12 -47.04 -87.36 -36.58
N GLN A 13 -47.36 -86.35 -37.40
CA GLN A 13 -48.12 -86.55 -38.62
C GLN A 13 -47.81 -85.49 -39.68
N LEU A 14 -48.04 -85.85 -40.94
CA LEU A 14 -47.93 -84.97 -42.10
C LEU A 14 -49.19 -85.11 -42.94
N SER A 15 -49.78 -83.98 -43.33
CA SER A 15 -50.93 -83.93 -44.21
C SER A 15 -50.74 -82.84 -45.26
N CYS A 16 -51.32 -83.02 -46.43
CA CYS A 16 -51.25 -82.04 -47.51
C CYS A 16 -52.67 -81.56 -47.85
N ASP A 17 -52.85 -80.25 -48.02
CA ASP A 17 -54.10 -79.71 -48.57
C ASP A 17 -54.11 -79.75 -50.10
N ARG A 18 -55.27 -79.41 -50.69
CA ARG A 18 -55.45 -79.32 -52.15
C ARG A 18 -54.62 -78.21 -52.80
N PHE A 19 -54.05 -77.30 -52.01
CA PHE A 19 -53.20 -76.20 -52.45
C PHE A 19 -51.71 -76.54 -52.30
N ASN A 20 -51.37 -77.80 -52.02
CA ASN A 20 -50.01 -78.31 -51.87
C ASN A 20 -49.23 -77.69 -50.68
N ASN A 21 -49.95 -77.17 -49.67
CA ASN A 21 -49.36 -76.77 -48.40
C ASN A 21 -49.24 -77.99 -47.48
N ILE A 22 -48.15 -78.06 -46.73
CA ILE A 22 -47.87 -79.18 -45.82
C ILE A 22 -48.25 -78.78 -44.40
N TYR A 23 -49.06 -79.59 -43.76
CA TYR A 23 -49.42 -79.46 -42.35
C TYR A 23 -48.64 -80.51 -41.56
N ILE A 24 -47.90 -80.04 -40.57
CA ILE A 24 -46.94 -80.80 -39.79
C ILE A 24 -47.46 -80.82 -38.36
N GLY A 25 -48.03 -81.95 -37.96
CA GLY A 25 -48.47 -82.16 -36.59
C GLY A 25 -47.31 -82.54 -35.69
N THR A 26 -47.21 -81.89 -34.54
CA THR A 26 -46.17 -82.12 -33.54
C THR A 26 -46.80 -82.37 -32.16
N ASN A 27 -45.96 -82.63 -31.17
CA ASN A 27 -46.39 -82.68 -29.77
C ASN A 27 -46.65 -81.30 -29.12
N LYS A 28 -46.46 -80.20 -29.85
CA LYS A 28 -46.66 -78.82 -29.36
C LYS A 28 -47.63 -77.99 -30.20
N GLY A 29 -48.27 -78.61 -31.18
CA GLY A 29 -49.30 -78.01 -32.02
C GLY A 29 -49.12 -78.40 -33.48
N LEU A 30 -49.67 -77.56 -34.36
CA LEU A 30 -49.67 -77.79 -35.79
C LEU A 30 -48.87 -76.70 -36.50
N ASN A 31 -47.91 -77.08 -37.34
CA ASN A 31 -47.26 -76.13 -38.25
C ASN A 31 -47.87 -76.24 -39.65
N LYS A 32 -47.99 -75.11 -40.35
CA LYS A 32 -48.31 -75.08 -41.78
C LYS A 32 -47.12 -74.53 -42.55
N TYR A 33 -46.60 -75.33 -43.46
CA TYR A 33 -45.54 -74.96 -44.38
C TYR A 33 -46.13 -74.62 -45.74
N LEU A 34 -45.92 -73.37 -46.18
CA LEU A 34 -46.32 -72.92 -47.50
C LEU A 34 -45.24 -73.28 -48.51
N ARG A 35 -45.56 -74.17 -49.42
CA ARG A 35 -44.61 -74.60 -50.45
C ARG A 35 -44.29 -73.48 -51.47
N SER A 36 -45.20 -72.54 -51.67
CA SER A 36 -45.04 -71.41 -52.61
C SER A 36 -44.15 -70.28 -52.10
N GLY A 37 -43.93 -70.16 -50.79
CA GLY A 37 -43.19 -69.05 -50.19
C GLY A 37 -42.17 -69.43 -49.13
N GLY A 38 -42.02 -70.72 -48.79
CA GLY A 38 -41.06 -71.20 -47.78
C GLY A 38 -41.40 -70.86 -46.33
N ASN A 39 -42.44 -70.07 -46.08
CA ASN A 39 -42.84 -69.63 -44.74
C ASN A 39 -43.49 -70.77 -43.93
N ILE A 40 -43.16 -70.84 -42.65
CA ILE A 40 -43.76 -71.75 -41.67
C ILE A 40 -44.62 -70.94 -40.70
N TYR A 41 -45.87 -71.34 -40.56
CA TYR A 41 -46.81 -70.78 -39.60
C TYR A 41 -47.02 -71.78 -38.46
N ALA A 42 -47.20 -71.27 -37.25
CA ALA A 42 -47.40 -72.07 -36.07
C ALA A 42 -48.82 -71.87 -35.52
N TYR A 43 -49.55 -72.96 -35.39
CA TYR A 43 -50.87 -73.00 -34.76
C TYR A 43 -50.75 -73.66 -33.38
N THR A 44 -50.97 -72.85 -32.36
CA THR A 44 -50.93 -73.20 -30.94
C THR A 44 -52.31 -72.96 -30.30
N PRO A 45 -52.53 -73.30 -29.01
CA PRO A 45 -53.77 -72.96 -28.31
C PRO A 45 -54.12 -71.47 -28.38
N ARG A 46 -53.12 -70.57 -28.40
CA ARG A 46 -53.33 -69.13 -28.53
C ARG A 46 -53.93 -68.72 -29.88
N SER A 47 -53.70 -69.49 -30.93
CA SER A 47 -54.28 -69.30 -32.26
C SER A 47 -55.57 -70.11 -32.49
N GLY A 48 -56.10 -70.77 -31.45
CA GLY A 48 -57.33 -71.57 -31.51
C GLY A 48 -57.13 -73.06 -31.81
N PHE A 49 -55.89 -73.57 -31.84
CA PHE A 49 -55.62 -75.00 -31.97
C PHE A 49 -55.58 -75.67 -30.59
N VAL A 50 -56.69 -76.29 -30.18
CA VAL A 50 -56.94 -76.68 -28.78
C VAL A 50 -56.14 -77.91 -28.35
N GLY A 51 -56.11 -78.98 -29.15
CA GLY A 51 -55.51 -80.26 -28.77
C GLY A 51 -53.99 -80.33 -28.94
N ILE A 52 -53.24 -79.53 -28.18
CA ILE A 52 -51.77 -79.33 -28.14
C ILE A 52 -50.93 -80.40 -28.86
N GLU A 53 -51.11 -81.68 -28.58
CA GLU A 53 -50.41 -82.79 -29.22
C GLU A 53 -51.26 -83.51 -30.27
N THR A 54 -50.77 -83.55 -31.52
CA THR A 54 -51.37 -84.37 -32.59
C THR A 54 -50.99 -85.84 -32.43
N LYS A 55 -51.94 -86.77 -32.63
CA LYS A 55 -51.67 -88.21 -32.56
C LYS A 55 -51.04 -88.74 -33.87
N PRO A 56 -50.13 -89.73 -33.80
CA PRO A 56 -49.49 -90.27 -34.99
C PRO A 56 -50.49 -90.82 -36.01
N ASN A 57 -50.30 -90.47 -37.29
CA ASN A 57 -51.14 -90.89 -38.43
C ASN A 57 -52.64 -90.55 -38.29
N ALA A 58 -53.04 -89.70 -37.35
CA ALA A 58 -54.43 -89.35 -37.09
C ALA A 58 -54.83 -88.11 -37.91
N SER A 59 -54.64 -88.15 -39.23
CA SER A 59 -55.05 -87.06 -40.12
C SER A 59 -55.84 -87.55 -41.31
N LEU A 60 -56.83 -86.78 -41.75
CA LEU A 60 -57.70 -87.11 -42.87
C LEU A 60 -58.03 -85.84 -43.66
N VAL A 61 -57.98 -85.92 -44.99
CA VAL A 61 -58.55 -84.91 -45.89
C VAL A 61 -59.93 -85.40 -46.31
N ASP A 62 -60.98 -84.62 -46.03
CA ASP A 62 -62.34 -85.01 -46.45
C ASP A 62 -62.61 -84.69 -47.94
N ARG A 63 -63.79 -85.11 -48.43
CA ARG A 63 -64.21 -84.88 -49.82
C ARG A 63 -64.43 -83.41 -50.17
N GLU A 64 -64.62 -82.55 -49.17
CA GLU A 64 -64.73 -81.09 -49.35
C GLU A 64 -63.36 -80.41 -49.36
N GLY A 65 -62.29 -81.13 -48.98
CA GLY A 65 -60.92 -80.60 -48.91
C GLY A 65 -60.58 -79.99 -47.55
N ASN A 66 -61.39 -80.23 -46.53
CA ASN A 66 -61.07 -79.84 -45.16
C ASN A 66 -60.09 -80.85 -44.55
N LEU A 67 -59.24 -80.36 -43.65
CA LEU A 67 -58.25 -81.16 -42.96
C LEU A 67 -58.75 -81.50 -41.56
N TRP A 68 -58.72 -82.77 -41.21
CA TRP A 68 -59.08 -83.27 -39.90
C TRP A 68 -57.82 -83.78 -39.21
N PHE A 69 -57.63 -83.37 -37.96
CA PHE A 69 -56.49 -83.75 -37.14
C PHE A 69 -56.98 -84.34 -35.82
N GLY A 70 -56.59 -85.58 -35.54
CA GLY A 70 -56.74 -86.23 -34.27
C GLY A 70 -55.68 -85.73 -33.30
N THR A 71 -56.14 -85.34 -32.12
CA THR A 71 -55.33 -84.78 -31.04
C THR A 71 -55.57 -85.56 -29.76
N VAL A 72 -54.74 -85.30 -28.74
CA VAL A 72 -54.94 -85.84 -27.39
C VAL A 72 -56.29 -85.48 -26.77
N GLU A 73 -56.92 -84.38 -27.19
CA GLU A 73 -58.17 -83.85 -26.62
C GLU A 73 -59.41 -84.06 -27.52
N GLY A 74 -59.24 -84.77 -28.65
CA GLY A 74 -60.33 -85.02 -29.60
C GLY A 74 -59.93 -84.71 -31.03
N VAL A 75 -60.89 -84.28 -31.85
CA VAL A 75 -60.68 -84.06 -33.28
C VAL A 75 -60.83 -82.57 -33.63
N THR A 76 -59.85 -82.01 -34.32
CA THR A 76 -59.86 -80.64 -34.84
C THR A 76 -60.10 -80.64 -36.34
N LYS A 77 -61.14 -79.94 -36.79
CA LYS A 77 -61.41 -79.69 -38.22
C LYS A 77 -60.85 -78.33 -38.62
N TYR A 78 -60.06 -78.30 -39.69
CA TYR A 78 -59.48 -77.11 -40.28
C TYR A 78 -60.06 -76.89 -41.68
N PHE A 79 -60.41 -75.63 -41.98
CA PHE A 79 -61.02 -75.21 -43.24
C PHE A 79 -60.03 -74.35 -44.05
N PRO A 80 -59.25 -74.93 -44.97
CA PRO A 80 -58.28 -74.14 -45.76
C PRO A 80 -58.93 -73.04 -46.60
N SER A 81 -60.15 -73.25 -47.08
CA SER A 81 -60.89 -72.29 -47.90
C SER A 81 -61.38 -71.05 -47.15
N ALA A 82 -61.52 -71.12 -45.82
CA ALA A 82 -61.95 -70.00 -44.98
C ALA A 82 -60.80 -69.03 -44.65
N GLU A 83 -59.55 -69.42 -44.94
CA GLU A 83 -58.34 -68.62 -44.72
C GLU A 83 -58.16 -67.57 -45.82
N ALA A 84 -59.11 -66.63 -45.94
CA ALA A 84 -58.95 -65.47 -46.79
C ALA A 84 -57.85 -64.57 -46.22
N ARG A 85 -56.68 -64.53 -46.86
CA ARG A 85 -55.57 -63.66 -46.44
C ARG A 85 -55.91 -62.19 -46.66
N ARG A 86 -56.31 -61.50 -45.60
CA ARG A 86 -56.17 -60.05 -45.52
C ARG A 86 -54.85 -59.75 -44.85
N LEU A 87 -53.88 -59.23 -45.61
CA LEU A 87 -52.70 -58.60 -45.04
C LEU A 87 -53.18 -57.31 -44.37
N THR A 88 -53.44 -57.37 -43.06
CA THR A 88 -53.83 -56.21 -42.28
C THR A 88 -52.61 -55.62 -41.60
N GLU A 89 -52.44 -54.31 -41.77
CA GLU A 89 -51.40 -53.58 -41.05
C GLU A 89 -51.60 -53.69 -39.53
N PRO A 90 -50.52 -53.82 -38.75
CA PRO A 90 -50.61 -53.90 -37.30
C PRO A 90 -51.11 -52.58 -36.70
N LEU A 91 -52.24 -52.60 -35.99
CA LEU A 91 -52.73 -51.45 -35.23
C LEU A 91 -51.89 -51.27 -33.96
N THR A 92 -51.05 -50.24 -33.93
CA THR A 92 -50.15 -49.92 -32.82
C THR A 92 -50.72 -48.80 -31.98
N HIS A 93 -50.78 -48.98 -30.67
CA HIS A 93 -51.27 -47.98 -29.72
C HIS A 93 -50.26 -47.75 -28.60
N ILE A 94 -50.13 -46.49 -28.18
CA ILE A 94 -49.46 -46.12 -26.94
C ILE A 94 -50.49 -46.31 -25.83
N THR A 95 -50.22 -47.26 -24.92
CA THR A 95 -51.14 -47.69 -23.88
C THR A 95 -50.91 -46.99 -22.54
N GLY A 96 -49.71 -46.44 -22.32
CA GLY A 96 -49.38 -45.76 -21.09
C GLY A 96 -48.24 -44.76 -21.25
N PHE A 97 -48.28 -43.72 -20.44
CA PHE A 97 -47.24 -42.70 -20.32
C PHE A 97 -47.00 -42.46 -18.84
N LEU A 98 -45.78 -42.69 -18.36
CA LEU A 98 -45.40 -42.42 -16.98
C LEU A 98 -44.38 -41.30 -16.95
N VAL A 99 -44.57 -40.37 -16.02
CA VAL A 99 -43.68 -39.25 -15.80
C VAL A 99 -43.12 -39.38 -14.39
N ASN A 100 -41.81 -39.53 -14.26
CA ASN A 100 -41.13 -39.85 -13.01
C ASN A 100 -41.75 -41.07 -12.30
N TYR A 101 -42.04 -42.13 -13.05
CA TYR A 101 -42.65 -43.39 -12.57
C TYR A 101 -44.11 -43.30 -12.11
N GLU A 102 -44.75 -42.14 -12.20
CA GLU A 102 -46.18 -41.97 -11.92
C GLU A 102 -47.00 -41.96 -13.21
N PRO A 103 -48.15 -42.67 -13.28
CA PRO A 103 -49.03 -42.65 -14.44
C PRO A 103 -49.50 -41.22 -14.79
N PHE A 104 -49.34 -40.83 -16.05
CA PHE A 104 -49.75 -39.54 -16.56
C PHE A 104 -50.79 -39.71 -17.69
N PRO A 105 -51.86 -38.92 -17.72
CA PRO A 105 -52.92 -39.09 -18.71
C PRO A 105 -52.42 -38.80 -20.14
N LEU A 106 -52.72 -39.70 -21.07
CA LEU A 106 -52.43 -39.58 -22.50
C LEU A 106 -53.42 -38.60 -23.17
N VAL A 107 -53.34 -37.31 -22.84
CA VAL A 107 -54.22 -36.26 -23.36
C VAL A 107 -53.40 -35.31 -24.23
N GLY A 108 -53.54 -35.43 -25.55
CA GLY A 108 -53.03 -34.48 -26.56
C GLY A 108 -51.64 -33.88 -26.26
N ASN A 109 -51.45 -32.61 -26.64
CA ASN A 109 -50.22 -31.86 -26.34
C ASN A 109 -50.10 -31.60 -24.83
N THR A 110 -49.38 -32.49 -24.14
CA THR A 110 -49.14 -32.40 -22.70
C THR A 110 -47.96 -31.49 -22.39
N THR A 111 -48.07 -30.68 -21.34
CA THR A 111 -46.96 -29.85 -20.85
C THR A 111 -46.48 -30.30 -19.47
N LEU A 112 -45.20 -30.57 -19.35
CA LEU A 112 -44.52 -31.03 -18.14
C LEU A 112 -43.70 -29.89 -17.51
N SER A 113 -43.55 -29.94 -16.19
CA SER A 113 -42.66 -29.03 -15.46
C SER A 113 -41.19 -29.44 -15.62
N SER A 114 -40.25 -28.54 -15.36
CA SER A 114 -38.81 -28.83 -15.44
C SER A 114 -38.32 -29.93 -14.48
N LYS A 115 -39.13 -30.31 -13.48
CA LYS A 115 -38.86 -31.41 -12.53
C LYS A 115 -39.36 -32.77 -13.03
N GLN A 116 -40.20 -32.76 -14.06
CA GLN A 116 -40.83 -33.92 -14.68
C GLN A 116 -40.06 -34.29 -15.95
N ASN A 117 -38.84 -34.79 -15.78
CA ASN A 117 -37.87 -34.98 -16.86
C ASN A 117 -37.53 -36.45 -17.14
N SER A 118 -38.10 -37.41 -16.41
CA SER A 118 -37.99 -38.84 -16.71
C SER A 118 -39.31 -39.31 -17.29
N VAL A 119 -39.32 -39.85 -18.52
CA VAL A 119 -40.55 -40.28 -19.19
C VAL A 119 -40.45 -41.73 -19.66
N ILE A 120 -41.52 -42.49 -19.45
CA ILE A 120 -41.63 -43.91 -19.82
C ILE A 120 -42.86 -44.08 -20.69
N PHE A 121 -42.71 -44.78 -21.81
CA PHE A 121 -43.81 -45.10 -22.72
C PHE A 121 -44.10 -46.59 -22.70
N ASP A 122 -45.37 -46.95 -22.55
CA ASP A 122 -45.90 -48.29 -22.75
C ASP A 122 -46.67 -48.33 -24.08
N TYR A 123 -46.39 -49.32 -24.92
CA TYR A 123 -47.02 -49.45 -26.24
C TYR A 123 -47.29 -50.91 -26.61
N ARG A 124 -48.37 -51.15 -27.35
CA ARG A 124 -48.80 -52.49 -27.77
C ARG A 124 -49.37 -52.49 -29.18
N CYS A 125 -49.17 -53.58 -29.88
CA CYS A 125 -49.77 -53.89 -31.16
C CYS A 125 -50.93 -54.86 -30.97
N ILE A 126 -52.06 -54.61 -31.63
CA ILE A 126 -53.19 -55.55 -31.72
C ILE A 126 -52.89 -56.54 -32.85
N THR A 127 -52.67 -57.81 -32.52
CA THR A 127 -52.44 -58.88 -33.50
C THR A 127 -52.88 -60.24 -32.92
N LEU A 128 -53.19 -61.19 -33.80
CA LEU A 128 -53.50 -62.58 -33.44
C LEU A 128 -52.25 -63.36 -32.98
N ASN A 129 -51.05 -62.93 -33.38
CA ASN A 129 -49.79 -63.57 -32.99
C ASN A 129 -48.84 -62.57 -32.30
N PRO A 130 -48.95 -62.40 -30.97
CA PRO A 130 -48.19 -61.38 -30.24
C PRO A 130 -46.68 -61.67 -30.17
N ASP A 131 -46.28 -62.94 -30.14
CA ASP A 131 -44.88 -63.34 -29.94
C ASP A 131 -43.99 -63.05 -31.17
N ALA A 132 -44.63 -62.90 -32.34
CA ALA A 132 -43.97 -62.57 -33.61
C ALA A 132 -43.78 -61.05 -33.82
N VAL A 133 -44.33 -60.18 -32.97
CA VAL A 133 -44.27 -58.73 -33.16
C VAL A 133 -42.87 -58.20 -32.88
N ARG A 134 -42.43 -57.23 -33.69
CA ARG A 134 -41.21 -56.43 -33.43
C ARG A 134 -41.55 -54.95 -33.48
N TYR A 135 -41.02 -54.16 -32.57
CA TYR A 135 -41.27 -52.72 -32.47
C TYR A 135 -40.03 -51.92 -32.84
N GLN A 136 -40.23 -50.78 -33.50
CA GLN A 136 -39.23 -49.73 -33.67
C GLN A 136 -39.74 -48.44 -33.04
N ILE A 137 -38.85 -47.74 -32.37
CA ILE A 137 -39.18 -46.51 -31.64
C ILE A 137 -38.21 -45.40 -31.99
N MET A 138 -38.69 -44.16 -31.87
CA MET A 138 -37.91 -42.95 -32.07
C MET A 138 -38.49 -41.81 -31.23
N LEU A 139 -37.66 -41.10 -30.48
CA LEU A 139 -38.03 -39.85 -29.81
C LEU A 139 -37.38 -38.66 -30.52
N GLU A 140 -38.18 -37.91 -31.27
CA GLU A 140 -37.73 -36.70 -31.95
C GLU A 140 -37.33 -35.65 -30.90
N GLY A 141 -36.10 -35.14 -31.01
CA GLY A 141 -35.47 -34.27 -30.02
C GLY A 141 -34.40 -34.99 -29.17
N VAL A 142 -34.30 -36.32 -29.24
CA VAL A 142 -33.23 -37.11 -28.59
C VAL A 142 -32.59 -38.10 -29.57
N ASP A 143 -33.39 -38.96 -30.20
CA ASP A 143 -32.91 -39.97 -31.14
C ASP A 143 -32.78 -39.34 -32.56
N GLN A 144 -31.66 -39.58 -33.25
CA GLN A 144 -31.46 -39.10 -34.64
C GLN A 144 -32.05 -40.05 -35.69
N GLU A 145 -32.08 -41.36 -35.39
CA GLU A 145 -32.61 -42.42 -36.25
C GLU A 145 -33.51 -43.39 -35.45
N TRP A 146 -34.26 -44.25 -36.15
CA TRP A 146 -35.06 -45.29 -35.53
C TRP A 146 -34.18 -46.32 -34.82
N ARG A 147 -34.56 -46.71 -33.61
CA ARG A 147 -33.85 -47.79 -32.91
C ARG A 147 -34.04 -49.14 -33.63
N PRO A 148 -33.08 -50.09 -33.48
CA PRO A 148 -33.22 -51.43 -34.03
C PRO A 148 -34.51 -52.14 -33.55
N PRO A 149 -35.12 -53.01 -34.38
CA PRO A 149 -36.34 -53.72 -34.01
C PRO A 149 -36.17 -54.60 -32.76
N ASP A 150 -37.04 -54.43 -31.76
CA ASP A 150 -37.01 -55.17 -30.49
C ASP A 150 -38.40 -55.74 -30.12
N THR A 151 -38.47 -56.65 -29.13
CA THR A 151 -39.73 -57.22 -28.61
C THR A 151 -40.28 -56.45 -27.40
N GLN A 152 -39.52 -55.50 -26.86
CA GLN A 152 -39.92 -54.71 -25.70
C GLN A 152 -41.15 -53.83 -26.01
N THR A 153 -42.08 -53.79 -25.05
CA THR A 153 -43.32 -53.00 -25.08
C THR A 153 -43.25 -51.75 -24.20
N ARG A 154 -42.06 -51.47 -23.63
CA ARG A 154 -41.79 -50.35 -22.72
C ARG A 154 -40.43 -49.76 -23.01
N VAL A 155 -40.33 -48.42 -23.03
CA VAL A 155 -39.06 -47.69 -23.12
C VAL A 155 -38.99 -46.56 -22.10
N ASN A 156 -37.80 -46.33 -21.54
CA ASN A 156 -37.51 -45.25 -20.59
C ASN A 156 -36.53 -44.22 -21.19
N TYR A 157 -36.85 -42.94 -21.05
CA TYR A 157 -36.00 -41.81 -21.39
C TYR A 157 -35.71 -40.98 -20.12
N PRO A 158 -34.56 -41.22 -19.45
CA PRO A 158 -34.19 -40.48 -18.26
C PRO A 158 -33.66 -39.08 -18.61
N ALA A 159 -33.96 -38.11 -17.74
CA ALA A 159 -33.33 -36.78 -17.72
C ALA A 159 -33.40 -35.98 -19.04
N LEU A 160 -34.59 -35.89 -19.63
CA LEU A 160 -34.86 -35.01 -20.77
C LEU A 160 -34.64 -33.53 -20.42
N ARG A 161 -34.06 -32.78 -21.38
CA ARG A 161 -33.88 -31.34 -21.24
C ARG A 161 -35.21 -30.60 -21.49
N PRO A 162 -35.38 -29.36 -21.02
CA PRO A 162 -36.53 -28.56 -21.41
C PRO A 162 -36.59 -28.38 -22.94
N GLY A 163 -37.74 -28.64 -23.54
CA GLY A 163 -37.91 -28.70 -24.99
C GLY A 163 -39.21 -29.38 -25.42
N ARG A 164 -39.42 -29.45 -26.74
CA ARG A 164 -40.56 -30.12 -27.37
C ARG A 164 -40.12 -31.47 -27.93
N TYR A 165 -40.89 -32.51 -27.65
CA TYR A 165 -40.57 -33.89 -28.00
C TYR A 165 -41.76 -34.59 -28.66
N ILE A 166 -41.46 -35.48 -29.61
CA ILE A 166 -42.47 -36.32 -30.28
C ILE A 166 -42.00 -37.78 -30.22
N PHE A 167 -42.70 -38.61 -29.45
CA PHE A 167 -42.45 -40.05 -29.42
C PHE A 167 -43.18 -40.71 -30.58
N ARG A 168 -42.51 -41.63 -31.29
CA ARG A 168 -43.06 -42.40 -32.40
C ARG A 168 -42.76 -43.89 -32.23
N VAL A 169 -43.75 -44.73 -32.50
CA VAL A 169 -43.59 -46.19 -32.46
C VAL A 169 -44.24 -46.86 -33.67
N LYS A 170 -43.52 -47.83 -34.24
CA LYS A 170 -43.97 -48.73 -35.30
C LYS A 170 -43.91 -50.18 -34.83
N ALA A 171 -44.80 -51.02 -35.31
CA ALA A 171 -44.80 -52.46 -35.08
C ALA A 171 -44.78 -53.21 -36.41
N ARG A 172 -44.10 -54.36 -36.42
CA ARG A 172 -44.06 -55.33 -37.50
C ARG A 172 -44.87 -56.55 -37.08
N ASN A 173 -45.86 -56.93 -37.89
CA ASN A 173 -46.67 -58.12 -37.63
C ASN A 173 -45.93 -59.43 -37.98
N SER A 174 -46.58 -60.57 -37.77
CA SER A 174 -46.05 -61.91 -38.11
C SER A 174 -45.81 -62.11 -39.60
N ASP A 175 -46.46 -61.33 -40.46
CA ASP A 175 -46.31 -61.39 -41.92
C ASP A 175 -45.15 -60.50 -42.42
N GLY A 176 -44.40 -59.87 -41.50
CA GLY A 176 -43.26 -59.02 -41.83
C GLY A 176 -43.62 -57.59 -42.25
N ILE A 177 -44.90 -57.20 -42.16
CA ILE A 177 -45.41 -55.90 -42.57
C ILE A 177 -45.37 -54.93 -41.40
N TRP A 178 -44.80 -53.73 -41.64
CA TRP A 178 -44.83 -52.59 -40.72
C TRP A 178 -46.11 -51.77 -40.90
N ASN A 179 -46.58 -51.12 -39.84
CA ASN A 179 -47.59 -50.07 -39.97
C ASN A 179 -47.04 -48.85 -40.74
N GLN A 180 -47.82 -48.31 -41.68
CA GLN A 180 -47.40 -47.15 -42.48
C GLN A 180 -47.32 -45.88 -41.62
N GLU A 181 -48.34 -45.63 -40.81
CA GLU A 181 -48.42 -44.49 -39.89
C GLU A 181 -47.96 -44.88 -38.48
N PRO A 182 -46.86 -44.32 -37.95
CA PRO A 182 -46.43 -44.57 -36.59
C PRO A 182 -47.42 -43.97 -35.58
N ALA A 183 -47.71 -44.70 -34.50
CA ALA A 183 -48.40 -44.11 -33.37
C ALA A 183 -47.48 -43.06 -32.74
N SER A 184 -47.99 -41.85 -32.51
CA SER A 184 -47.19 -40.74 -32.02
C SER A 184 -47.83 -40.01 -30.84
N PHE A 185 -47.00 -39.46 -29.96
CA PHE A 185 -47.41 -38.67 -28.80
C PHE A 185 -46.47 -37.47 -28.61
N GLN A 186 -47.05 -36.27 -28.49
CA GLN A 186 -46.31 -35.01 -28.39
C GLN A 186 -46.39 -34.45 -26.96
N PHE A 187 -45.25 -33.99 -26.43
CA PHE A 187 -45.19 -33.34 -25.13
C PHE A 187 -44.08 -32.27 -25.07
N GLU A 188 -44.24 -31.31 -24.15
CA GLU A 188 -43.29 -30.20 -23.95
C GLU A 188 -42.86 -30.10 -22.49
N ILE A 189 -41.57 -30.01 -22.22
CA ILE A 189 -41.01 -29.77 -20.87
C ILE A 189 -40.67 -28.28 -20.75
N ARG A 190 -41.35 -27.53 -19.87
CA ARG A 190 -41.11 -26.10 -19.66
C ARG A 190 -39.76 -25.84 -18.94
N PRO A 191 -39.03 -24.78 -19.31
CA PRO A 191 -37.83 -24.39 -18.56
C PRO A 191 -38.18 -23.89 -17.15
N PRO A 192 -37.26 -24.03 -16.16
CA PRO A 192 -37.42 -23.45 -14.83
C PRO A 192 -37.62 -21.93 -14.85
N PHE A 193 -38.38 -21.39 -13.89
CA PHE A 193 -38.75 -19.96 -13.87
C PHE A 193 -37.53 -19.01 -13.81
N TYR A 194 -36.43 -19.40 -13.15
CA TYR A 194 -35.23 -18.58 -13.03
C TYR A 194 -34.38 -18.48 -14.32
N LEU A 195 -34.70 -19.30 -15.33
CA LEU A 195 -34.11 -19.24 -16.68
C LEU A 195 -34.96 -18.42 -17.66
N THR A 196 -36.05 -17.81 -17.20
CA THR A 196 -36.89 -16.94 -18.03
C THR A 196 -36.24 -15.57 -18.19
N TRP A 197 -36.35 -14.98 -19.39
CA TRP A 197 -35.69 -13.72 -19.71
C TRP A 197 -36.13 -12.54 -18.82
N TYR A 198 -37.41 -12.49 -18.42
CA TYR A 198 -37.93 -11.44 -17.54
C TYR A 198 -37.40 -11.56 -16.10
N PHE A 199 -37.18 -12.78 -15.58
CA PHE A 199 -36.56 -12.98 -14.27
C PHE A 199 -35.10 -12.52 -14.26
N ILE A 200 -34.35 -12.84 -15.33
CA ILE A 200 -32.96 -12.39 -15.49
C ILE A 200 -32.91 -10.86 -15.52
N LEU A 201 -33.81 -10.20 -16.27
CA LEU A 201 -33.90 -8.74 -16.28
C LEU A 201 -34.24 -8.14 -14.92
N ALA A 202 -35.14 -8.76 -14.15
CA ALA A 202 -35.48 -8.30 -12.80
C ALA A 202 -34.27 -8.37 -11.85
N VAL A 203 -33.47 -9.44 -11.92
CA VAL A 203 -32.24 -9.58 -11.14
C VAL A 203 -31.20 -8.52 -11.54
N ILE A 204 -31.00 -8.28 -12.83
CA ILE A 204 -30.09 -7.24 -13.33
C ILE A 204 -30.54 -5.86 -12.83
N PHE A 205 -31.84 -5.57 -12.90
CA PHE A 205 -32.41 -4.30 -12.44
C PHE A 205 -32.25 -4.11 -10.93
N ALA A 206 -32.54 -5.14 -10.12
CA ALA A 206 -32.33 -5.11 -8.68
C ALA A 206 -30.84 -4.90 -8.34
N GLY A 207 -29.94 -5.54 -9.08
CA GLY A 207 -28.49 -5.32 -8.98
C GLY A 207 -28.10 -3.87 -9.27
N GLY A 208 -28.63 -3.29 -10.36
CA GLY A 208 -28.42 -1.89 -10.72
C GLY A 208 -28.89 -0.91 -9.65
N ILE A 209 -30.08 -1.12 -9.08
CA ILE A 209 -30.60 -0.31 -7.98
C ILE A 209 -29.69 -0.42 -6.75
N SER A 210 -29.23 -1.63 -6.43
CA SER A 210 -28.37 -1.87 -5.26
C SER A 210 -27.03 -1.17 -5.40
N ILE A 211 -26.42 -1.23 -6.59
CA ILE A 211 -25.19 -0.51 -6.92
C ILE A 211 -25.41 1.01 -6.84
N PHE A 212 -26.49 1.52 -7.42
CA PHE A 212 -26.82 2.93 -7.38
C PHE A 212 -27.03 3.44 -5.94
N ALA A 213 -27.76 2.67 -5.13
CA ALA A 213 -27.99 2.99 -3.72
C ALA A 213 -26.66 3.01 -2.94
N TYR A 214 -25.79 2.03 -3.15
CA TYR A 214 -24.46 1.99 -2.54
C TYR A 214 -23.62 3.22 -2.90
N ILE A 215 -23.57 3.59 -4.19
CA ILE A 215 -22.84 4.78 -4.65
C ILE A 215 -23.38 6.04 -3.97
N LYS A 216 -24.71 6.20 -3.91
CA LYS A 216 -25.33 7.39 -3.31
C LYS A 216 -25.12 7.48 -1.79
N ILE A 217 -25.15 6.35 -1.09
CA ILE A 217 -24.85 6.30 0.35
C ILE A 217 -23.39 6.69 0.58
N ARG A 218 -22.47 6.13 -0.18
CA ARG A 218 -21.04 6.40 -0.07
C ARG A 218 -20.70 7.86 -0.41
N GLU A 219 -21.35 8.44 -1.42
CA GLU A 219 -21.21 9.86 -1.79
C GLU A 219 -21.60 10.79 -0.64
N ARG A 220 -22.70 10.49 0.07
CA ARG A 220 -23.14 11.29 1.23
C ARG A 220 -22.19 11.17 2.41
N ALA A 221 -21.72 9.96 2.72
CA ALA A 221 -20.76 9.73 3.79
C ALA A 221 -19.45 10.50 3.54
N LEU A 222 -18.94 10.46 2.31
CA LEU A 222 -17.72 11.17 1.93
C LEU A 222 -17.86 12.70 2.05
N ARG A 223 -19.03 13.26 1.67
CA ARG A 223 -19.28 14.70 1.83
C ARG A 223 -19.30 15.13 3.30
N HIS A 224 -19.89 14.32 4.17
CA HIS A 224 -19.93 14.63 5.60
C HIS A 224 -18.53 14.58 6.23
N GLU A 225 -17.73 13.58 5.86
CA GLU A 225 -16.34 13.45 6.31
C GLU A 225 -15.47 14.62 5.83
N ASN A 226 -15.60 15.03 4.56
CA ASN A 226 -14.89 16.20 4.03
C ASN A 226 -15.27 17.49 4.76
N ALA A 227 -16.56 17.70 5.07
CA ALA A 227 -17.00 18.88 5.81
C ALA A 227 -16.41 18.93 7.23
N LEU A 228 -16.37 17.80 7.94
CA LEU A 228 -15.73 17.68 9.26
C LEU A 228 -14.22 17.90 9.18
N LEU A 229 -13.58 17.42 8.11
CA LEU A 229 -12.14 17.60 7.89
C LEU A 229 -11.81 19.07 7.61
N GLU A 230 -12.61 19.75 6.78
CA GLU A 230 -12.45 21.18 6.50
C GLU A 230 -12.60 22.03 7.77
N GLU A 231 -13.56 21.71 8.64
CA GLU A 231 -13.75 22.39 9.93
C GLU A 231 -12.51 22.22 10.83
N LYS A 232 -12.01 20.98 10.98
CA LYS A 232 -10.79 20.70 11.76
C LYS A 232 -9.55 21.37 11.20
N VAL A 233 -9.40 21.41 9.87
CA VAL A 233 -8.29 22.12 9.23
C VAL A 233 -8.42 23.61 9.53
N ARG A 234 -9.61 24.20 9.40
CA ARG A 234 -9.84 25.61 9.71
C ARG A 234 -9.51 25.95 11.16
N GLU A 235 -9.95 25.14 12.12
CA GLU A 235 -9.61 25.32 13.54
C GLU A 235 -8.09 25.25 13.78
N ARG A 236 -7.42 24.21 13.25
CA ARG A 236 -5.96 24.06 13.39
C ARG A 236 -5.20 25.18 12.70
N THR A 237 -5.65 25.63 11.55
CA THR A 237 -5.03 26.76 10.85
C THR A 237 -5.19 28.05 11.66
N ALA A 238 -6.36 28.29 12.24
CA ALA A 238 -6.59 29.46 13.10
C ALA A 238 -5.71 29.46 14.36
N THR A 239 -5.59 28.31 15.04
CA THR A 239 -4.72 28.21 16.24
C THR A 239 -3.24 28.39 15.89
N VAL A 240 -2.78 27.81 14.78
CA VAL A 240 -1.39 27.96 14.32
C VAL A 240 -1.07 29.42 13.97
N VAL A 241 -1.99 30.12 13.29
CA VAL A 241 -1.80 31.54 12.98
C VAL A 241 -1.73 32.38 14.25
N ALA A 242 -2.64 32.17 15.21
CA ALA A 242 -2.63 32.87 16.49
C ALA A 242 -1.33 32.63 17.29
N GLN A 243 -0.87 31.39 17.37
CA GLN A 243 0.40 31.05 18.04
C GLN A 243 1.61 31.69 17.34
N LYS A 244 1.61 31.73 16.01
CA LYS A 244 2.67 32.38 15.23
C LYS A 244 2.71 33.89 15.50
N GLU A 245 1.56 34.55 15.56
CA GLU A 245 1.47 35.97 15.89
C GLU A 245 1.95 36.26 17.32
N GLU A 246 1.53 35.45 18.29
CA GLU A 246 2.00 35.58 19.69
C GLU A 246 3.52 35.39 19.79
N LEU A 247 4.07 34.38 19.10
CA LEU A 247 5.51 34.12 19.08
C LEU A 247 6.29 35.26 18.41
N ALA A 248 5.78 35.81 17.31
CA ALA A 248 6.39 36.94 16.64
C ALA A 248 6.44 38.17 17.54
N GLN A 249 5.36 38.42 18.30
CA GLN A 249 5.32 39.52 19.26
C GLN A 249 6.32 39.31 20.41
N LYS A 250 6.37 38.10 21.00
CA LYS A 250 7.35 37.77 22.05
C LYS A 250 8.80 37.93 21.59
N ASN A 251 9.13 37.47 20.38
CA ASN A 251 10.47 37.64 19.81
C ASN A 251 10.81 39.11 19.59
N LYS A 252 9.84 39.92 19.16
CA LYS A 252 10.01 41.37 19.02
C LYS A 252 10.32 42.02 20.38
N ASP A 253 9.54 41.72 21.41
CA ASP A 253 9.72 42.29 22.76
C ASP A 253 11.08 41.91 23.37
N ILE A 254 11.52 40.67 23.17
CA ILE A 254 12.85 40.19 23.57
C ILE A 254 13.94 40.95 22.81
N THR A 255 13.81 41.07 21.48
CA THR A 255 14.78 41.77 20.63
C THR A 255 14.92 43.24 21.03
N ASP A 256 13.80 43.91 21.31
CA ASP A 256 13.79 45.31 21.72
C ASP A 256 14.42 45.49 23.11
N SER A 257 14.24 44.52 24.02
CA SER A 257 14.92 44.50 25.32
C SER A 257 16.43 44.34 25.18
N ILE A 258 16.90 43.47 24.28
CA ILE A 258 18.34 43.30 24.02
C ILE A 258 18.93 44.53 23.32
N ARG A 259 18.19 45.18 22.41
CA ARG A 259 18.60 46.47 21.81
C ARG A 259 18.73 47.56 22.86
N TYR A 260 17.86 47.58 23.86
CA TYR A 260 17.99 48.50 24.98
C TYR A 260 19.26 48.21 25.79
N ALA A 261 19.57 46.94 26.08
CA ALA A 261 20.82 46.55 26.73
C ALA A 261 22.06 46.99 25.92
N LYS A 262 22.02 46.88 24.58
CA LYS A 262 23.06 47.44 23.69
C LYS A 262 23.27 48.92 23.90
N ARG A 263 22.21 49.71 24.01
CA ARG A 263 22.33 51.15 24.25
C ARG A 263 23.04 51.45 25.57
N ILE A 264 22.77 50.67 26.62
CA ILE A 264 23.45 50.81 27.92
C ILE A 264 24.94 50.44 27.78
N GLN A 265 25.23 49.29 27.17
CA GLN A 265 26.60 48.84 26.96
C GLN A 265 27.42 49.81 26.11
N PHE A 266 26.87 50.30 25.00
CA PHE A 266 27.60 51.24 24.14
C PHE A 266 27.72 52.64 24.77
N ALA A 267 26.87 53.00 25.75
CA ALA A 267 26.98 54.28 26.44
C ALA A 267 28.16 54.33 27.43
N ILE A 268 28.65 53.17 27.91
CA ILE A 268 29.85 53.11 28.76
C ILE A 268 31.15 53.08 27.95
N LEU A 269 31.10 52.68 26.67
CA LEU A 269 32.27 52.59 25.80
C LEU A 269 32.54 53.91 25.07
N PRO A 270 33.80 54.35 24.95
CA PRO A 270 34.13 55.57 24.23
C PRO A 270 33.95 55.38 22.71
N GLU A 271 33.18 56.27 22.05
CA GLU A 271 32.87 56.18 20.61
C GLU A 271 34.12 56.28 19.71
N LYS A 272 35.16 56.98 20.17
CA LYS A 272 36.45 57.12 19.49
C LYS A 272 37.60 56.88 20.46
N PRO A 273 38.72 56.29 20.00
CA PRO A 273 39.90 56.17 20.83
C PRO A 273 40.39 57.58 21.23
N PRO A 274 40.67 57.83 22.53
CA PRO A 274 41.10 59.15 22.99
C PRO A 274 42.55 59.48 22.63
N TYR A 275 43.31 58.51 22.10
CA TYR A 275 44.73 58.63 21.80
C TYR A 275 44.97 58.78 20.29
N GLN A 276 45.99 59.56 19.93
CA GLN A 276 46.43 59.69 18.54
C GLN A 276 46.95 58.37 17.98
N ASP A 277 46.84 58.19 16.67
CA ASP A 277 47.27 56.99 15.93
C ASP A 277 46.84 55.68 16.60
N THR A 278 45.56 55.61 16.97
CA THR A 278 44.95 54.43 17.59
C THR A 278 43.69 54.07 16.83
N PHE A 279 43.48 52.78 16.55
CA PHE A 279 42.21 52.27 16.02
C PHE A 279 41.59 51.27 16.99
N ILE A 280 40.27 51.14 16.89
CA ILE A 280 39.48 50.10 17.54
C ILE A 280 38.67 49.40 16.45
N MET A 281 38.87 48.11 16.30
CA MET A 281 38.01 47.22 15.53
C MET A 281 37.18 46.43 16.52
N PHE A 282 35.88 46.73 16.58
CA PHE A 282 34.95 46.09 17.51
C PHE A 282 33.74 45.58 16.74
N LYS A 283 33.57 44.27 16.70
CA LYS A 283 32.47 43.57 16.03
C LYS A 283 31.84 42.57 17.00
N PRO A 284 30.75 42.96 17.67
CA PRO A 284 29.92 42.01 18.42
C PRO A 284 29.35 40.94 17.48
N LYS A 285 29.34 39.68 17.93
CA LYS A 285 28.67 38.54 17.28
C LYS A 285 27.15 38.72 17.29
N ASP A 286 26.61 39.08 18.45
CA ASP A 286 25.18 39.30 18.67
C ASP A 286 24.86 40.81 18.76
N ILE A 287 23.65 41.18 19.19
CA ILE A 287 23.25 42.58 19.40
C ILE A 287 24.14 43.26 20.48
N VAL A 288 24.63 42.49 21.44
CA VAL A 288 25.51 42.90 22.54
C VAL A 288 26.72 41.95 22.63
N SER A 289 27.82 42.42 23.21
CA SER A 289 29.11 41.72 23.24
C SER A 289 29.52 41.31 24.65
N GLY A 290 30.24 40.21 24.84
CA GLY A 290 31.11 39.98 25.99
C GLY A 290 32.36 40.85 25.95
N ASP A 291 32.93 41.02 24.76
CA ASP A 291 34.12 41.84 24.57
C ASP A 291 33.86 43.33 24.85
N PHE A 292 34.86 43.98 25.45
CA PHE A 292 34.87 45.43 25.56
C PHE A 292 36.28 45.99 25.57
N TYR A 293 36.38 47.27 25.20
CA TYR A 293 37.60 48.04 25.27
C TYR A 293 37.50 49.09 26.36
N TRP A 294 38.62 49.36 27.01
CA TRP A 294 38.70 50.31 28.11
C TRP A 294 39.86 51.28 27.92
N PHE A 295 39.58 52.57 28.15
CA PHE A 295 40.56 53.64 28.04
C PHE A 295 40.41 54.59 29.24
N THR A 296 41.52 54.95 29.87
CA THR A 296 41.54 56.06 30.84
C THR A 296 42.90 56.72 30.88
N GLU A 297 42.92 58.00 31.23
CA GLU A 297 44.14 58.74 31.54
C GLU A 297 44.10 59.19 33.00
N VAL A 298 45.16 58.90 33.75
CA VAL A 298 45.33 59.30 35.16
C VAL A 298 46.80 59.65 35.39
N ASP A 299 47.08 60.79 36.03
CA ASP A 299 48.44 61.26 36.35
C ASP A 299 49.41 61.28 35.14
N GLY A 300 48.89 61.65 33.95
CA GLY A 300 49.66 61.65 32.70
C GLY A 300 50.01 60.25 32.16
N ARG A 301 49.44 59.18 32.75
CA ARG A 301 49.56 57.81 32.26
C ARG A 301 48.33 57.43 31.44
N GLN A 302 48.55 56.83 30.29
CA GLN A 302 47.51 56.44 29.35
C GLN A 302 47.30 54.93 29.40
N TYR A 303 46.11 54.51 29.79
CA TYR A 303 45.73 53.10 29.83
C TYR A 303 44.87 52.73 28.63
N LEU A 304 45.10 51.54 28.11
CA LEU A 304 44.25 50.89 27.11
C LEU A 304 44.17 49.39 27.39
N SER A 305 43.00 48.80 27.19
CA SER A 305 42.78 47.38 27.36
C SER A 305 41.75 46.84 26.38
N ALA A 306 42.02 45.63 25.88
CA ALA A 306 41.07 44.79 25.16
C ALA A 306 40.73 43.63 26.09
N VAL A 307 39.45 43.50 26.41
CA VAL A 307 38.93 42.54 27.37
C VAL A 307 37.93 41.64 26.66
N ASP A 308 38.12 40.34 26.85
CA ASP A 308 37.34 39.24 26.34
C ASP A 308 36.65 38.59 27.54
N CYS A 309 35.33 38.75 27.63
CA CYS A 309 34.56 38.17 28.73
C CYS A 309 33.99 36.83 28.34
N THR A 310 33.87 35.95 29.33
CA THR A 310 33.35 34.60 29.09
C THR A 310 31.88 34.64 28.65
N GLY A 311 31.63 34.05 27.49
CA GLY A 311 30.30 33.99 26.89
C GLY A 311 29.96 35.25 26.09
N HIS A 312 29.06 35.10 25.13
CA HIS A 312 28.60 36.17 24.25
C HIS A 312 27.13 36.52 24.54
N GLY A 313 26.62 37.55 23.88
CA GLY A 313 25.24 37.98 24.06
C GLY A 313 24.99 38.60 25.43
N VAL A 314 23.79 38.40 25.99
CA VAL A 314 23.33 39.14 27.18
C VAL A 314 24.18 38.89 28.44
N PRO A 315 24.57 37.64 28.80
CA PRO A 315 25.44 37.41 29.96
C PRO A 315 26.82 38.06 29.81
N GLY A 316 27.45 37.93 28.64
CA GLY A 316 28.72 38.59 28.33
C GLY A 316 28.61 40.11 28.46
N ALA A 317 27.51 40.71 28.00
CA ALA A 317 27.28 42.14 28.12
C ALA A 317 27.24 42.64 29.58
N PHE A 318 26.66 41.87 30.50
CA PHE A 318 26.71 42.21 31.92
C PHE A 318 28.13 42.12 32.48
N MET A 319 28.88 41.09 32.08
CA MET A 319 30.30 40.95 32.46
C MET A 319 31.14 42.12 31.96
N SER A 320 30.88 42.61 30.74
CA SER A 320 31.57 43.77 30.19
C SER A 320 31.35 45.05 31.02
N ILE A 321 30.12 45.27 31.52
CA ILE A 321 29.79 46.43 32.37
C ILE A 321 30.48 46.31 33.74
N ILE A 322 30.47 45.11 34.33
CA ILE A 322 31.14 44.83 35.61
C ILE A 322 32.65 45.03 35.48
N GLY A 323 33.27 44.50 34.43
CA GLY A 323 34.69 44.65 34.14
C GLY A 323 35.08 46.11 33.92
N HIS A 324 34.32 46.83 33.08
CA HIS A 324 34.56 48.25 32.79
C HIS A 324 34.50 49.12 34.05
N ASN A 325 33.48 48.94 34.88
CA ASN A 325 33.31 49.71 36.12
C ASN A 325 34.38 49.33 37.15
N SER A 326 34.73 48.05 37.27
CA SER A 326 35.79 47.58 38.17
C SER A 326 37.15 48.17 37.78
N LEU A 327 37.53 48.15 36.50
CA LEU A 327 38.75 48.77 36.01
C LEU A 327 38.79 50.28 36.31
N THR A 328 37.68 50.97 36.03
CA THR A 328 37.56 52.42 36.28
C THR A 328 37.73 52.73 37.76
N LYS A 329 37.06 51.98 38.64
CA LYS A 329 37.14 52.11 40.10
C LYS A 329 38.57 51.86 40.60
N ILE A 330 39.22 50.80 40.14
CA ILE A 330 40.58 50.42 40.57
C ILE A 330 41.60 51.51 40.22
N VAL A 331 41.52 52.07 39.02
CA VAL A 331 42.52 53.04 38.56
C VAL A 331 42.20 54.45 39.05
N ARG A 332 40.93 54.89 39.02
CA ARG A 332 40.57 56.27 39.38
C ARG A 332 40.29 56.47 40.86
N GLU A 333 39.68 55.51 41.54
CA GLU A 333 39.29 55.67 42.95
C GLU A 333 40.34 55.08 43.90
N TYR A 334 40.83 53.88 43.63
CA TYR A 334 41.86 53.26 44.48
C TYR A 334 43.28 53.74 44.15
N GLY A 335 43.49 54.40 43.00
CA GLY A 335 44.79 54.93 42.58
C GLY A 335 45.84 53.84 42.32
N ILE A 336 45.42 52.63 41.94
CA ILE A 336 46.35 51.56 41.59
C ILE A 336 46.77 51.77 40.13
N LEU A 337 48.04 52.11 39.92
CA LEU A 337 48.55 52.54 38.60
C LEU A 337 49.40 51.48 37.86
N GLU A 338 49.81 50.42 38.54
CA GLU A 338 50.68 49.39 37.98
C GLU A 338 49.82 48.26 37.33
N PRO A 339 50.00 47.92 36.02
CA PRO A 339 49.12 47.00 35.30
C PRO A 339 48.89 45.65 35.99
N GLY A 340 49.95 44.99 36.44
CA GLY A 340 49.86 43.71 37.14
C GLY A 340 49.00 43.80 38.41
N ARG A 341 49.18 44.85 39.23
CA ARG A 341 48.37 45.08 40.44
C ARG A 341 46.93 45.45 40.12
N ILE A 342 46.68 46.12 38.99
CA ILE A 342 45.32 46.38 38.51
C ILE A 342 44.62 45.05 38.20
N LEU A 343 45.28 44.13 37.51
CA LEU A 343 44.73 42.80 37.21
C LEU A 343 44.48 41.97 38.48
N GLU A 344 45.40 41.99 39.45
CA GLU A 344 45.21 41.33 40.74
C GLU A 344 43.95 41.82 41.46
N LYS A 345 43.80 43.15 41.54
CA LYS A 345 42.64 43.75 42.20
C LYS A 345 41.35 43.56 41.40
N LEU A 346 41.43 43.56 40.08
CA LEU A 346 40.29 43.26 39.19
C LEU A 346 39.77 41.85 39.44
N ASN A 347 40.68 40.87 39.57
CA ASN A 347 40.30 39.50 39.93
C ASN A 347 39.52 39.45 41.25
N THR A 348 39.99 40.15 42.28
CA THR A 348 39.27 40.24 43.55
C THR A 348 37.90 40.91 43.41
N GLU A 349 37.80 42.08 42.77
CA GLU A 349 36.54 42.81 42.63
C GLU A 349 35.51 42.04 41.79
N VAL A 350 35.93 41.35 40.73
CA VAL A 350 35.03 40.52 39.90
C VAL A 350 34.52 39.32 40.71
N ILE A 351 35.40 38.62 41.44
CA ILE A 351 34.99 37.50 42.31
C ILE A 351 34.00 37.98 43.37
N GLU A 352 34.28 39.10 44.05
CA GLU A 352 33.43 39.68 45.08
C GLU A 352 32.09 40.16 44.52
N THR A 353 32.04 40.67 43.29
CA THR A 353 30.81 41.14 42.65
C THR A 353 29.91 39.96 42.24
N LEU A 354 30.49 38.87 41.72
CA LEU A 354 29.73 37.72 41.21
C LEU A 354 29.33 36.71 42.29
N HIS A 355 30.13 36.54 43.35
CA HIS A 355 29.92 35.50 44.36
C HIS A 355 29.17 35.98 45.63
N GLN A 356 28.45 37.10 45.56
CA GLN A 356 27.73 37.68 46.71
C GLN A 356 26.57 36.84 47.27
N ARG A 357 26.10 35.78 46.56
CA ARG A 357 25.05 34.87 47.04
C ARG A 357 25.38 33.41 46.74
N SER A 358 25.99 32.75 47.72
CA SER A 358 26.18 31.29 47.79
C SER A 358 24.83 30.59 47.95
N GLY A 359 24.15 30.31 46.84
CA GLY A 359 22.87 29.59 46.88
C GLY A 359 22.40 28.96 45.56
N THR A 360 22.88 29.41 44.40
CA THR A 360 22.37 28.92 43.11
C THR A 360 23.49 28.79 42.07
N GLY A 361 24.24 27.69 42.14
CA GLY A 361 25.24 27.31 41.13
C GLY A 361 26.49 28.20 41.12
N ASP A 362 27.67 27.60 41.07
CA ASP A 362 28.91 28.36 40.88
C ASP A 362 28.90 28.99 39.48
N VAL A 363 28.95 30.32 39.41
CA VAL A 363 29.05 31.07 38.15
C VAL A 363 30.53 31.11 37.76
N TYR A 364 30.91 30.34 36.74
CA TYR A 364 32.29 30.27 36.23
C TYR A 364 32.62 31.36 35.19
N ASP A 365 32.00 32.54 35.36
CA ASP A 365 32.22 33.67 34.47
C ASP A 365 33.51 34.41 34.84
N GLY A 366 34.24 34.86 33.84
CA GLY A 366 35.53 35.52 33.98
C GLY A 366 35.85 36.41 32.79
N MET A 367 37.10 36.84 32.72
CA MET A 367 37.59 37.66 31.61
C MET A 367 39.08 37.46 31.36
N ASP A 368 39.43 37.44 30.09
CA ASP A 368 40.79 37.42 29.58
C ASP A 368 41.08 38.80 29.00
N LEU A 369 42.25 39.37 29.28
CA LEU A 369 42.54 40.73 28.83
C LEU A 369 44.03 41.01 28.71
N ALA A 370 44.32 42.00 27.89
CA ALA A 370 45.62 42.64 27.80
C ALA A 370 45.49 44.08 28.31
N LEU A 371 46.25 44.45 29.34
CA LEU A 371 46.26 45.80 29.90
C LEU A 371 47.61 46.47 29.64
N VAL A 372 47.55 47.65 29.03
CA VAL A 372 48.71 48.47 28.67
C VAL A 372 48.63 49.81 29.37
N CYS A 373 49.76 50.24 29.94
CA CYS A 373 49.98 51.57 30.48
C CYS A 373 51.15 52.22 29.75
N TYR A 374 50.90 53.32 29.05
CA TYR A 374 51.93 54.13 28.42
C TYR A 374 52.18 55.40 29.21
N ARG A 375 53.46 55.71 29.45
CA ARG A 375 53.93 56.94 30.08
C ARG A 375 54.62 57.82 29.03
N PRO A 376 53.92 58.81 28.45
CA PRO A 376 54.48 59.69 27.42
C PRO A 376 55.72 60.46 27.89
N GLY A 377 55.77 60.87 29.16
CA GLY A 377 56.90 61.61 29.72
C GLY A 377 58.22 60.82 29.74
N ASP A 378 58.14 59.50 29.97
CA ASP A 378 59.30 58.62 30.08
C ASP A 378 59.55 57.80 28.80
N ASN A 379 58.62 57.81 27.84
CA ASN A 379 58.56 56.88 26.70
C ASN A 379 58.66 55.42 27.13
N VAL A 380 57.97 55.04 28.22
CA VAL A 380 57.94 53.68 28.74
C VAL A 380 56.55 53.10 28.61
N LEU A 381 56.47 51.84 28.19
CA LEU A 381 55.24 51.06 28.18
C LEU A 381 55.34 49.90 29.15
N GLU A 382 54.27 49.72 29.91
CA GLU A 382 54.06 48.62 30.85
C GLU A 382 52.89 47.77 30.37
N PHE A 383 53.08 46.45 30.38
CA PHE A 383 52.08 45.46 29.96
C PHE A 383 51.91 44.38 31.03
N ALA A 384 50.66 44.02 31.31
CA ALA A 384 50.29 42.79 31.97
C ALA A 384 49.07 42.20 31.27
N GLY A 385 48.98 40.87 31.23
CA GLY A 385 47.88 40.20 30.55
C GLY A 385 47.43 38.92 31.26
N ALA A 386 46.15 38.62 31.10
CA ALA A 386 45.45 37.41 31.51
C ALA A 386 45.03 36.67 30.24
N PHE A 387 45.72 35.58 29.89
CA PHE A 387 45.64 34.81 28.62
C PHE A 387 45.95 35.58 27.32
N ASN A 388 45.52 36.83 27.18
CA ASN A 388 45.67 37.62 25.96
C ASN A 388 47.03 38.32 25.89
N PRO A 389 47.87 38.01 24.88
CA PRO A 389 49.22 38.56 24.74
C PRO A 389 49.20 39.98 24.13
N LEU A 390 50.35 40.64 24.19
CA LEU A 390 50.60 41.89 23.45
C LEU A 390 51.56 41.64 22.29
N TYR A 391 51.21 42.12 21.09
CA TYR A 391 52.10 42.11 19.94
C TYR A 391 52.71 43.49 19.74
N LEU A 392 54.05 43.58 19.76
CA LEU A 392 54.82 44.77 19.46
C LEU A 392 55.47 44.60 18.08
N VAL A 393 55.21 45.52 17.16
CA VAL A 393 55.89 45.59 15.87
C VAL A 393 56.95 46.68 15.94
N ARG A 394 58.21 46.29 15.75
CA ARG A 394 59.39 47.16 15.78
C ARG A 394 60.37 46.73 14.69
N ASP A 395 60.92 47.69 13.96
CA ASP A 395 61.94 47.46 12.92
C ASP A 395 61.54 46.40 11.86
N GLY A 396 60.24 46.24 11.62
CA GLY A 396 59.69 45.24 10.69
C GLY A 396 59.50 43.83 11.26
N GLU A 397 59.83 43.61 12.54
CA GLU A 397 59.64 42.35 13.25
C GLU A 397 58.49 42.45 14.26
N LEU A 398 57.81 41.33 14.51
CA LEU A 398 56.76 41.21 15.52
C LEU A 398 57.31 40.46 16.74
N HIS A 399 57.35 41.14 17.88
CA HIS A 399 57.69 40.60 19.19
C HIS A 399 56.42 40.35 20.00
N GLU A 400 56.26 39.13 20.50
CA GLU A 400 55.12 38.74 21.33
C GLU A 400 55.50 38.76 22.81
N PHE A 401 54.75 39.52 23.61
CA PHE A 401 54.80 39.50 25.06
C PHE A 401 53.72 38.55 25.58
N VAL A 402 54.17 37.41 26.11
CA VAL A 402 53.29 36.35 26.60
C VAL A 402 52.60 36.79 27.90
N ALA A 403 51.28 36.63 27.94
CA ALA A 403 50.47 36.85 29.13
C ALA A 403 50.53 35.68 30.11
N ASP A 404 50.16 35.94 31.37
CA ASP A 404 50.00 34.87 32.35
C ASP A 404 48.79 34.00 31.98
N LYS A 405 48.94 32.68 32.08
CA LYS A 405 47.89 31.71 31.73
C LYS A 405 46.84 31.58 32.85
N VAL A 406 46.28 32.70 33.26
CA VAL A 406 45.31 32.84 34.33
C VAL A 406 44.23 33.81 33.89
N SER A 407 42.97 33.43 34.06
CA SER A 407 41.79 34.25 33.75
C SER A 407 41.34 34.99 35.01
N ILE A 408 40.80 36.19 34.84
CA ILE A 408 40.22 36.99 35.92
C ILE A 408 38.83 36.41 36.27
N GLY A 409 38.50 36.31 37.56
CA GLY A 409 37.15 35.94 38.03
C GLY A 409 36.88 34.44 38.14
N ARG A 410 37.59 33.60 37.37
CA ARG A 410 37.34 32.15 37.25
C ARG A 410 37.92 31.25 38.34
N SER A 411 38.83 31.75 39.18
CA SER A 411 39.45 30.94 40.24
C SER A 411 38.62 31.01 41.51
N SER A 412 37.91 29.93 41.84
CA SER A 412 36.95 29.91 42.95
C SER A 412 37.55 30.23 44.34
N TYR A 413 38.87 30.16 44.55
CA TYR A 413 39.45 30.29 45.90
C TYR A 413 40.87 30.88 46.01
N ASN A 414 41.50 31.36 44.93
CA ASN A 414 42.87 31.87 44.99
C ASN A 414 42.96 33.39 44.70
N THR A 415 42.80 34.21 45.73
CA THR A 415 42.99 35.67 45.67
C THR A 415 44.47 36.08 45.62
N GLY A 416 45.40 35.12 45.71
CA GLY A 416 46.85 35.35 45.68
C GLY A 416 47.52 35.25 44.31
N ILE A 417 46.74 35.28 43.20
CA ILE A 417 47.29 35.32 41.85
C ILE A 417 48.13 36.59 41.70
N ARG A 418 49.32 36.48 41.10
CA ARG A 418 50.15 37.62 40.72
C ARG A 418 50.33 37.66 39.22
N PHE A 419 50.23 38.86 38.65
CA PHE A 419 50.44 39.10 37.23
C PHE A 419 51.82 39.73 37.00
N LYS A 420 52.56 39.22 36.03
CA LYS A 420 53.88 39.71 35.68
C LYS A 420 53.77 41.01 34.88
N ASN A 421 54.46 42.04 35.35
CA ASN A 421 54.66 43.27 34.57
C ASN A 421 55.84 43.14 33.62
N HIS A 422 55.57 43.48 32.37
CA HIS A 422 56.57 43.67 31.33
C HIS A 422 56.76 45.17 31.10
N THR A 423 57.96 45.67 31.32
CA THR A 423 58.31 47.08 31.10
C THR A 423 59.33 47.17 29.97
N PHE A 424 59.06 48.03 28.98
CA PHE A 424 60.00 48.29 27.90
C PHE A 424 59.91 49.73 27.37
N PRO A 425 61.03 50.30 26.89
CA PRO A 425 61.03 51.62 26.28
C PRO A 425 60.37 51.55 24.89
N VAL A 426 59.60 52.59 24.55
CA VAL A 426 58.92 52.79 23.27
C VAL A 426 59.76 53.69 22.38
N ARG A 427 59.91 53.30 21.11
CA ARG A 427 60.56 54.07 20.06
C ARG A 427 59.51 54.66 19.14
N LYS A 428 59.82 55.81 18.56
CA LYS A 428 58.97 56.43 17.53
C LYS A 428 58.80 55.45 16.36
N GLY A 429 57.55 55.17 15.98
CA GLY A 429 57.19 54.22 14.94
C GLY A 429 56.83 52.81 15.45
N ASP A 430 57.05 52.51 16.74
CA ASP A 430 56.58 51.27 17.34
C ASP A 430 55.06 51.19 17.27
N ALA A 431 54.53 50.01 16.94
CA ALA A 431 53.09 49.75 16.96
C ALA A 431 52.77 48.57 17.87
N ILE A 432 51.76 48.71 18.72
CA ILE A 432 51.24 47.63 19.56
C ILE A 432 49.86 47.18 19.08
N TYR A 433 49.57 45.89 19.30
CA TYR A 433 48.27 45.30 19.03
C TYR A 433 47.87 44.41 20.20
N ILE A 434 46.64 44.60 20.67
CA ILE A 434 45.97 43.75 21.65
C ILE A 434 44.59 43.36 21.11
N PHE A 435 44.12 42.16 21.41
CA PHE A 435 42.94 41.59 20.77
C PHE A 435 42.29 40.51 21.64
N SER A 436 41.02 40.20 21.34
CA SER A 436 40.32 39.00 21.81
C SER A 436 40.54 37.80 20.89
N ASP A 437 40.08 36.62 21.29
CA ASP A 437 40.31 35.39 20.54
C ASP A 437 39.50 35.28 19.23
N GLY A 438 38.38 36.01 19.11
CA GLY A 438 37.41 35.84 18.05
C GLY A 438 37.97 36.05 16.64
N TYR A 439 38.94 36.96 16.46
CA TYR A 439 39.57 37.16 15.15
C TYR A 439 40.35 35.91 14.71
N ALA A 440 41.11 35.30 15.62
CA ALA A 440 41.89 34.11 15.33
C ALA A 440 41.00 32.85 15.22
N ASP A 441 39.89 32.82 15.94
CA ASP A 441 39.02 31.66 16.02
C ASP A 441 37.94 31.60 14.93
N GLN A 442 37.74 32.68 14.17
CA GLN A 442 36.79 32.71 13.06
C GLN A 442 37.07 31.61 12.01
N PHE A 443 36.03 30.82 11.71
CA PHE A 443 36.04 29.86 10.61
C PHE A 443 35.80 30.55 9.27
N GLY A 444 36.53 30.10 8.25
CA GLY A 444 36.44 30.67 6.92
C GLY A 444 37.35 29.98 5.90
N GLY A 445 37.42 30.60 4.72
CA GLY A 445 38.15 30.13 3.55
C GLY A 445 37.53 28.90 2.88
N GLU A 446 38.09 28.48 1.75
CA GLU A 446 37.57 27.35 0.95
C GLU A 446 37.53 26.02 1.71
N LEU A 447 38.42 25.86 2.70
CA LEU A 447 38.56 24.63 3.49
C LEU A 447 37.85 24.69 4.86
N MET A 448 37.10 25.76 5.16
CA MET A 448 36.38 25.93 6.43
C MET A 448 37.28 25.71 7.66
N LYS A 449 38.39 26.45 7.75
CA LYS A 449 39.35 26.36 8.86
C LYS A 449 39.33 27.63 9.69
N LYS A 450 39.80 27.54 10.94
CA LYS A 450 40.09 28.71 11.79
C LYS A 450 41.16 29.60 11.15
N PHE A 451 41.06 30.92 11.33
CA PHE A 451 42.05 31.87 10.83
C PHE A 451 43.43 31.66 11.50
N LYS A 452 43.46 31.37 12.80
CA LYS A 452 44.62 31.16 13.68
C LYS A 452 45.48 32.41 13.89
N TYR A 453 46.10 32.49 15.07
CA TYR A 453 47.03 33.55 15.45
C TYR A 453 48.22 33.72 14.50
N ARG A 454 48.69 32.65 13.85
CA ARG A 454 49.78 32.74 12.87
C ARG A 454 49.41 33.66 11.71
N ASN A 455 48.23 33.47 11.12
CA ASN A 455 47.80 34.29 9.99
C ASN A 455 47.54 35.74 10.41
N LEU A 456 47.09 35.96 11.66
CA LEU A 456 46.92 37.31 12.22
C LEU A 456 48.26 38.04 12.35
N LYS A 457 49.30 37.37 12.86
CA LYS A 457 50.66 37.91 12.93
C LYS A 457 51.20 38.27 11.55
N ASP A 458 51.05 37.37 10.58
CA ASP A 458 51.49 37.58 9.19
C ASP A 458 50.75 38.76 8.55
N LEU A 459 49.45 38.89 8.82
CA LEU A 459 48.63 40.00 8.33
C LEU A 459 49.05 41.35 8.93
N ILE A 460 49.28 41.42 10.24
CA ILE A 460 49.77 42.63 10.93
C ILE A 460 51.09 43.09 10.34
N LEU A 461 52.02 42.16 10.09
CA LEU A 461 53.30 42.47 9.46
C LEU A 461 53.16 43.03 8.05
N LYS A 462 52.13 42.60 7.30
CA LYS A 462 51.89 43.03 5.91
C LYS A 462 51.44 44.49 5.82
N PHE A 463 50.56 44.95 6.71
CA PHE A 463 50.00 46.31 6.67
C PHE A 463 50.69 47.30 7.62
N ARG A 464 51.77 46.88 8.30
CA ARG A 464 52.40 47.64 9.40
C ARG A 464 52.75 49.10 9.08
N GLU A 465 53.03 49.41 7.82
CA GLU A 465 53.43 50.74 7.34
C GLU A 465 52.22 51.64 7.02
N GLU A 466 51.03 51.07 6.88
CA GLU A 466 49.81 51.80 6.59
C GLU A 466 49.36 52.67 7.78
N PRO A 467 48.61 53.77 7.55
CA PRO A 467 47.97 54.54 8.62
C PRO A 467 47.06 53.66 9.50
N MET A 468 46.96 53.94 10.80
CA MET A 468 46.19 53.11 11.74
C MET A 468 44.73 52.92 11.34
N ASP A 469 44.08 53.94 10.79
CA ASP A 469 42.72 53.82 10.24
C ASP A 469 42.64 52.84 9.05
N ARG A 470 43.65 52.86 8.17
CA ARG A 470 43.74 51.92 7.04
C ARG A 470 44.00 50.50 7.51
N GLN A 471 44.79 50.32 8.55
CA GLN A 471 45.02 48.99 9.14
C GLN A 471 43.73 48.38 9.67
N ARG A 472 42.90 49.18 10.35
CA ARG A 472 41.55 48.75 10.78
C ARG A 472 40.72 48.29 9.60
N ASP A 473 40.69 49.08 8.51
CA ASP A 473 39.91 48.73 7.32
C ASP A 473 40.43 47.45 6.64
N ILE A 474 41.75 47.24 6.62
CA ILE A 474 42.38 46.02 6.07
C ILE A 474 42.03 44.79 6.90
N LEU A 475 42.08 44.89 8.23
CA LEU A 475 41.65 43.83 9.14
C LEU A 475 40.17 43.50 8.90
N ASP A 476 39.34 44.53 8.78
CA ASP A 476 37.90 44.37 8.56
C ASP A 476 37.58 43.66 7.25
N GLN A 477 38.17 44.12 6.15
CA GLN A 477 38.00 43.52 4.83
C GLN A 477 38.53 42.09 4.78
N THR A 478 39.68 41.83 5.41
CA THR A 478 40.27 40.49 5.43
C THR A 478 39.37 39.52 6.21
N MET A 479 38.79 39.97 7.32
CA MET A 479 37.85 39.19 8.11
C MET A 479 36.57 38.86 7.32
N GLU A 480 35.96 39.85 6.65
CA GLU A 480 34.77 39.61 5.83
C GLU A 480 35.05 38.67 4.65
N GLN A 481 36.20 38.82 4.00
CA GLN A 481 36.62 37.92 2.91
C GLN A 481 36.89 36.50 3.41
N TRP A 482 37.53 36.35 4.57
CA TRP A 482 37.81 35.05 5.16
C TRP A 482 36.52 34.34 5.55
N ARG A 483 35.64 35.02 6.26
CA ARG A 483 34.38 34.49 6.75
C ARG A 483 33.41 34.14 5.61
N GLY A 484 33.32 34.98 4.58
CA GLY A 484 32.38 34.78 3.48
C GLY A 484 30.94 34.68 3.98
N ASN A 485 30.30 33.52 3.73
CA ASN A 485 28.92 33.25 4.15
C ASN A 485 28.79 32.61 5.53
N VAL A 486 29.89 32.38 6.24
CA VAL A 486 29.88 31.76 7.57
C VAL A 486 29.43 32.81 8.60
N GLU A 487 28.66 32.41 9.61
CA GLU A 487 28.33 33.31 10.70
C GLU A 487 29.57 33.64 11.55
N GLN A 488 29.54 34.79 12.24
CA GLN A 488 30.62 35.16 13.14
C GLN A 488 30.62 34.21 14.34
N LEU A 489 31.76 33.60 14.65
CA LEU A 489 31.83 32.57 15.69
C LEU A 489 31.78 33.15 17.10
N ASP A 490 32.54 34.22 17.31
CA ASP A 490 32.66 34.91 18.60
C ASP A 490 32.80 36.42 18.43
N ASP A 491 32.73 37.17 19.51
CA ASP A 491 32.98 38.61 19.50
C ASP A 491 34.42 38.91 19.03
N ILE A 492 34.60 40.00 18.26
CA ILE A 492 35.91 40.37 17.72
C ILE A 492 36.28 41.75 18.21
N LEU A 493 37.37 41.83 18.96
CA LEU A 493 37.99 43.07 19.39
C LEU A 493 39.48 43.09 19.03
N VAL A 494 39.91 44.14 18.32
CA VAL A 494 41.32 44.41 18.03
C VAL A 494 41.59 45.90 18.24
N ILE A 495 42.59 46.23 19.06
CA ILE A 495 43.05 47.59 19.29
C ILE A 495 44.50 47.67 18.81
N GLY A 496 44.77 48.60 17.90
CA GLY A 496 46.12 48.91 17.44
C GLY A 496 46.49 50.35 17.77
N ARG A 497 47.73 50.57 18.21
CA ARG A 497 48.24 51.91 18.53
C ARG A 497 49.68 52.08 18.06
N ARG A 498 49.99 53.22 17.44
CA ARG A 498 51.36 53.65 17.06
C ARG A 498 51.84 54.77 17.99
N PHE A 499 53.15 54.82 18.24
CA PHE A 499 53.80 55.81 19.13
C PHE A 499 54.81 56.70 18.40
#